data_AF-A0A2A6B5Q0-F1
#
_entry.id   AF-A0A2A6B5Q0-F1
#
_cell.length_a   1.000
_cell.length_b   1.000
_cell.length_c   1.000
_cell.angle_alpha   90.00
_cell.angle_beta   90.00
_cell.angle_gamma   90.00
#
_symmetry.space_group_name_H-M   'P 1'
#
loop_
_entity.id
_entity.type
_entity.pdbx_description
1 polymer ?
#
loop_
_entity_poly.entity_id
_entity_poly.type
_entity_poly.pdbx_seq_one_letter_code
_entity_poly.pdbx_strand_id
1 'polypeptide(L)'
;MESPPHVVDPTVSAAELSRIAHAKCLLEDYRARRDELVTELFEFRNNEQFIEDTQQTIADLNDEQAEHSKVLLNIKEEKKTLECEIETARSQQREIEQKLIRKYEILMRVMDQSNDKLKEAGVEETSLTQSDVDALDIPKQILAASIAAAASPVSSSSTAAAAARTSSAPSTPTPIQFPPTHPIFAHFQALLQQPSLQQHSPVTSLHNPLPNFPNYNNPLQQLMMSNAVHAGMGGMGGSLKTPSRGVSSSSDHSSPPMKKCQTCGESIHRNAPICPLCKSKSRSKNPKKPKRKE
;
A
#
# COMPACT_ATOMS: atom_id res chain seq x y z
N MET A 1 36.84 -52.50 89.00
CA MET A 1 35.94 -53.30 88.16
C MET A 1 36.01 -52.70 86.77
N GLU A 2 36.86 -53.27 85.92
CA GLU A 2 36.94 -52.91 84.50
C GLU A 2 35.80 -53.61 83.75
N SER A 3 34.99 -52.85 83.02
CA SER A 3 33.96 -53.41 82.13
C SER A 3 34.61 -54.13 80.96
N PRO A 4 34.08 -55.29 80.54
CA PRO A 4 34.64 -56.05 79.43
C PRO A 4 34.52 -55.28 78.10
N PRO A 5 35.48 -55.44 77.18
CA PRO A 5 35.47 -54.76 75.90
C PRO A 5 34.28 -55.22 75.05
N HIS A 6 33.48 -54.26 74.61
CA HIS A 6 32.36 -54.48 73.71
C HIS A 6 32.90 -54.89 72.34
N VAL A 7 32.90 -56.18 72.04
CA VAL A 7 33.23 -56.69 70.69
C VAL A 7 32.06 -56.36 69.78
N VAL A 8 32.16 -55.26 69.03
CA VAL A 8 31.20 -54.93 67.98
C VAL A 8 31.47 -55.86 66.80
N ASP A 9 30.46 -56.65 66.41
CA ASP A 9 30.55 -57.58 65.27
C ASP A 9 30.82 -56.79 63.97
N PRO A 10 31.99 -56.99 63.31
CA PRO A 10 32.37 -56.26 62.10
C PRO A 10 31.38 -56.44 60.94
N THR A 11 30.61 -57.53 60.93
CA THR A 11 29.66 -57.83 59.84
C THR A 11 28.43 -56.93 59.87
N VAL A 12 27.98 -56.52 61.07
CA VAL A 12 26.86 -55.58 61.24
C VAL A 12 27.25 -54.18 60.74
N SER A 13 28.50 -53.78 60.98
CA SER A 13 29.03 -52.50 60.50
C SER A 13 29.10 -52.40 58.98
N ALA A 14 29.48 -53.48 58.28
CA ALA A 14 29.54 -53.50 56.81
C ALA A 14 28.15 -53.40 56.16
N ALA A 15 27.13 -54.05 56.74
CA ALA A 15 25.75 -53.94 56.28
C ALA A 15 25.19 -52.52 56.47
N GLU A 16 25.53 -51.86 57.59
CA GLU A 16 25.16 -50.47 57.85
C GLU A 16 25.77 -49.49 56.86
N LEU A 17 27.08 -49.60 56.59
CA LEU A 17 27.75 -48.78 55.58
C LEU A 17 27.15 -48.98 54.19
N SER A 18 26.77 -50.20 53.82
CA SER A 18 26.10 -50.48 52.55
C SER A 18 24.73 -49.80 52.47
N ARG A 19 23.94 -49.81 53.56
CA ARG A 19 22.66 -49.07 53.62
C ARG A 19 22.85 -47.57 53.50
N ILE A 20 23.88 -47.02 54.16
CA ILE A 20 24.21 -45.59 54.08
C ILE A 20 24.64 -45.22 52.65
N ALA A 21 25.49 -46.03 52.01
CA ALA A 21 25.92 -45.79 50.64
C ALA A 21 24.74 -45.81 49.65
N HIS A 22 23.83 -46.79 49.79
CA HIS A 22 22.62 -46.85 48.98
C HIS A 22 21.69 -45.64 49.22
N ALA A 23 21.47 -45.25 50.48
CA ALA A 23 20.70 -44.07 50.80
C ALA A 23 21.32 -42.79 50.20
N LYS A 24 22.65 -42.68 50.19
CA LYS A 24 23.36 -41.57 49.57
C LYS A 24 23.15 -41.54 48.05
N CYS A 25 23.23 -42.68 47.37
CA CYS A 25 22.96 -42.79 45.94
C CYS A 25 21.54 -42.30 45.61
N LEU A 26 20.53 -42.75 46.37
CA LEU A 26 19.15 -42.27 46.20
C LEU A 26 19.02 -40.75 46.41
N LEU A 27 19.71 -40.18 47.39
CA LEU A 27 19.71 -38.73 47.61
C LEU A 27 20.35 -37.96 46.45
N GLU A 28 21.38 -38.51 45.82
CA GLU A 28 22.00 -37.93 44.62
C GLU A 28 21.02 -37.97 43.44
N ASP A 29 20.31 -39.08 43.24
CA ASP A 29 19.28 -39.22 42.20
C ASP A 29 18.12 -38.23 42.40
N TYR A 30 17.63 -38.08 43.64
CA TYR A 30 16.59 -37.09 43.95
C TYR A 30 17.05 -35.65 43.72
N ARG A 31 18.33 -35.34 44.02
CA ARG A 31 18.90 -34.02 43.72
C ARG A 31 18.98 -33.77 42.22
N ALA A 32 19.48 -34.74 41.46
CA ALA A 32 19.53 -34.65 40.00
C ALA A 32 18.12 -34.42 39.42
N ARG A 33 17.12 -35.20 39.87
CA ARG A 33 15.74 -35.04 39.41
C ARG A 33 15.13 -33.69 39.79
N ARG A 34 15.45 -33.16 40.97
CA ARG A 34 15.04 -31.81 41.38
C ARG A 34 15.65 -30.76 40.44
N ASP A 35 16.93 -30.87 40.12
CA ASP A 35 17.63 -29.89 39.28
C ASP A 35 17.12 -29.91 37.83
N GLU A 36 16.77 -31.10 37.31
CA GLU A 36 16.04 -31.26 36.04
C GLU A 36 14.69 -30.51 36.08
N LEU A 37 13.87 -30.76 37.10
CA LEU A 37 12.56 -30.11 37.24
C LEU A 37 12.66 -28.58 37.42
N VAL A 38 13.69 -28.09 38.10
CA VAL A 38 13.95 -26.65 38.23
C VAL A 38 14.29 -26.03 36.87
N THR A 39 15.04 -26.75 36.04
CA THR A 39 15.36 -26.33 34.66
C THR A 39 14.10 -26.31 33.79
N GLU A 40 13.30 -27.38 33.83
CA GLU A 40 12.02 -27.44 33.10
C GLU A 40 11.07 -26.29 33.53
N LEU A 41 10.95 -26.03 34.83
CA LEU A 41 10.14 -24.91 35.35
C LEU A 41 10.62 -23.54 34.85
N PHE A 42 11.95 -23.36 34.71
CA PHE A 42 12.51 -22.15 34.14
C PHE A 42 12.14 -22.00 32.66
N GLU A 43 12.23 -23.08 31.88
CA GLU A 43 11.82 -23.08 30.47
C GLU A 43 10.32 -22.81 30.31
N PHE A 44 9.47 -23.38 31.16
CA PHE A 44 8.02 -23.10 31.14
C PHE A 44 7.72 -21.62 31.38
N ARG A 45 8.41 -20.97 32.32
CA ARG A 45 8.24 -19.52 32.56
C ARG A 45 8.67 -18.67 31.35
N ASN A 46 9.75 -19.06 30.69
CA ASN A 46 10.17 -18.35 29.46
C ASN A 46 9.15 -18.53 28.33
N ASN A 47 8.57 -19.72 28.20
CA ASN A 47 7.52 -19.98 27.22
C ASN A 47 6.24 -19.21 27.55
N GLU A 48 5.88 -19.11 28.84
CA GLU A 48 4.76 -18.28 29.30
C GLU A 48 4.96 -16.81 28.90
N GLN A 49 6.14 -16.23 29.18
CA GLN A 49 6.47 -14.86 28.78
C GLN A 49 6.41 -14.68 27.26
N PHE A 50 6.93 -15.63 26.49
CA PHE A 50 6.87 -15.57 25.02
C PHE A 50 5.44 -15.58 24.49
N ILE A 51 4.56 -16.37 25.11
CA ILE A 51 3.13 -16.41 24.76
C ILE A 51 2.48 -15.07 25.08
N GLU A 52 2.76 -14.46 26.24
CA GLU A 52 2.26 -13.14 26.61
C GLU A 52 2.70 -12.06 25.62
N ASP A 53 4.00 -12.01 25.27
CA ASP A 53 4.54 -11.05 24.30
C ASP A 53 3.90 -11.22 22.92
N THR A 54 3.65 -12.47 22.52
CA THR A 54 2.96 -12.79 21.26
C THR A 54 1.50 -12.32 21.29
N GLN A 55 0.80 -12.52 22.41
CA GLN A 55 -0.57 -12.05 22.59
C GLN A 55 -0.66 -10.51 22.55
N GLN A 56 0.29 -9.83 23.19
CA GLN A 56 0.39 -8.37 23.14
C GLN A 56 0.59 -7.89 21.70
N THR A 57 1.51 -8.51 20.96
CA THR A 57 1.74 -8.16 19.55
C THR A 57 0.48 -8.34 18.70
N ILE A 58 -0.30 -9.40 18.94
CA ILE A 58 -1.58 -9.62 18.26
C ILE A 58 -2.59 -8.52 18.60
N ALA A 59 -2.66 -8.09 19.87
CA ALA A 59 -3.53 -7.00 20.29
C ALA A 59 -3.16 -5.70 19.59
N ASP A 60 -1.88 -5.33 19.58
CA ASP A 60 -1.37 -4.11 18.91
C ASP A 60 -1.71 -4.10 17.41
N LEU A 61 -1.54 -5.25 16.73
CA LEU A 61 -1.89 -5.38 15.30
C LEU A 61 -3.39 -5.22 15.04
N ASN A 62 -4.24 -5.70 15.94
CA ASN A 62 -5.70 -5.52 15.82
C ASN A 62 -6.10 -4.06 16.02
N ASP A 63 -5.46 -3.35 16.95
CA ASP A 63 -5.68 -1.92 17.18
C ASP A 63 -5.24 -1.11 15.94
N GLU A 64 -4.08 -1.41 15.37
CA GLU A 64 -3.62 -0.80 14.10
C GLU A 64 -4.60 -1.10 12.95
N GLN A 65 -5.12 -2.33 12.86
CA GLN A 65 -6.13 -2.69 11.86
C GLN A 65 -7.42 -1.89 12.03
N ALA A 66 -7.86 -1.65 13.26
CA ALA A 66 -9.04 -0.84 13.56
C ALA A 66 -8.85 0.62 13.14
N GLU A 67 -7.69 1.21 13.44
CA GLU A 67 -7.36 2.57 13.01
C GLU A 67 -7.24 2.69 11.48
N HIS A 68 -6.61 1.73 10.81
CA HIS A 68 -6.60 1.69 9.34
C HIS A 68 -8.02 1.62 8.74
N SER A 69 -8.91 0.82 9.36
CA SER A 69 -10.31 0.72 8.93
C SER A 69 -11.03 2.07 9.05
N LYS A 70 -10.76 2.81 10.13
CA LYS A 70 -11.31 4.16 10.36
C LYS A 70 -10.80 5.17 9.33
N VAL A 71 -9.50 5.16 9.01
CA VAL A 71 -8.93 6.03 7.97
C VAL A 71 -9.57 5.76 6.60
N LEU A 72 -9.78 4.49 6.25
CA LEU A 72 -10.45 4.12 4.99
C LEU A 72 -11.90 4.60 4.92
N LEU A 73 -12.64 4.55 6.05
CA LEU A 73 -13.98 5.10 6.13
C LEU A 73 -13.99 6.62 5.92
N ASN A 74 -13.04 7.34 6.54
CA ASN A 74 -12.90 8.78 6.36
C ASN A 74 -12.60 9.15 4.90
N ILE A 75 -11.64 8.47 4.26
CA ILE A 75 -11.33 8.69 2.84
C ILE A 75 -12.57 8.48 1.95
N LYS A 76 -13.40 7.48 2.28
CA LYS A 76 -14.63 7.21 1.54
C LYS A 76 -15.66 8.32 1.70
N GLU A 77 -15.76 8.90 2.89
CA GLU A 77 -16.63 10.04 3.16
C GLU A 77 -16.13 11.31 2.46
N GLU A 78 -14.84 11.63 2.57
CA GLU A 78 -14.22 12.76 1.87
C GLU A 78 -14.39 12.65 0.36
N LYS A 79 -14.20 11.46 -0.21
CA LYS A 79 -14.45 11.21 -1.63
C LYS A 79 -15.89 11.55 -2.02
N LYS A 80 -16.88 11.14 -1.21
CA LYS A 80 -18.30 11.43 -1.47
C LYS A 80 -18.57 12.94 -1.40
N THR A 81 -17.97 13.63 -0.44
CA THR A 81 -18.07 15.09 -0.33
C THR A 81 -17.51 15.79 -1.56
N LEU A 82 -16.31 15.39 -2.00
CA LEU A 82 -15.68 15.95 -3.20
C LEU A 82 -16.49 15.68 -4.48
N GLU A 83 -17.08 14.49 -4.62
CA GLU A 83 -17.97 14.17 -5.75
C GLU A 83 -19.21 15.09 -5.78
N CYS A 84 -19.79 15.41 -4.61
CA CYS A 84 -20.91 16.34 -4.48
C CYS A 84 -20.53 17.78 -4.84
N GLU A 85 -19.36 18.24 -4.39
CA GLU A 85 -18.83 19.57 -4.70
C GLU A 85 -18.56 19.75 -6.20
N ILE A 86 -17.97 18.73 -6.84
CA ILE A 86 -17.73 18.74 -8.29
C ILE A 86 -19.05 18.81 -9.07
N GLU A 87 -20.08 18.04 -8.69
CA GLU A 87 -21.37 18.10 -9.38
C GLU A 87 -22.05 19.46 -9.18
N THR A 88 -21.93 20.05 -7.98
CA THR A 88 -22.43 21.39 -7.68
C THR A 88 -21.75 22.44 -8.56
N ALA A 89 -20.41 22.42 -8.65
CA ALA A 89 -19.66 23.34 -9.49
C ALA A 89 -20.01 23.19 -10.98
N ARG A 90 -20.16 21.95 -11.47
CA ARG A 90 -20.62 21.67 -12.85
C ARG A 90 -22.03 22.17 -13.11
N SER A 91 -22.93 22.07 -12.14
CA SER A 91 -24.30 22.60 -12.25
C SER A 91 -24.29 24.13 -12.35
N GLN A 92 -23.52 24.80 -11.48
CA GLN A 92 -23.37 26.26 -11.51
C GLN A 92 -22.75 26.75 -12.82
N GLN A 93 -21.73 26.06 -13.34
CA GLN A 93 -21.13 26.37 -14.63
C GLN A 93 -22.17 26.30 -15.75
N ARG A 94 -22.96 25.22 -15.83
CA ARG A 94 -24.05 25.07 -16.81
C ARG A 94 -25.08 26.20 -16.69
N GLU A 95 -25.42 26.62 -15.48
CA GLU A 95 -26.37 27.72 -15.25
C GLU A 95 -25.82 29.05 -15.77
N ILE A 96 -24.53 29.33 -15.53
CA ILE A 96 -23.85 30.54 -16.03
C ILE A 96 -23.80 30.53 -17.56
N GLU A 97 -23.40 29.41 -18.18
CA GLU A 97 -23.37 29.23 -19.63
C GLU A 97 -24.76 29.47 -20.25
N GLN A 98 -25.82 28.91 -19.66
CA GLN A 98 -27.20 29.15 -20.11
C GLN A 98 -27.60 30.62 -19.98
N LYS A 99 -27.27 31.30 -18.87
CA LYS A 99 -27.53 32.73 -18.70
C LYS A 99 -26.81 33.55 -19.76
N LEU A 100 -25.58 33.17 -20.11
CA LEU A 100 -24.77 33.85 -21.11
C LEU A 100 -25.39 33.68 -22.51
N ILE A 101 -25.77 32.46 -22.90
CA ILE A 101 -26.45 32.18 -24.16
C ILE A 101 -27.72 33.03 -24.31
N ARG A 102 -28.58 33.07 -23.28
CA ARG A 102 -29.81 33.90 -23.30
C ARG A 102 -29.52 35.38 -23.51
N LYS A 103 -28.46 35.92 -22.89
CA LYS A 103 -28.06 37.32 -23.08
C LYS A 103 -27.61 37.58 -24.53
N TYR A 104 -26.84 36.67 -25.13
CA TYR A 104 -26.42 36.78 -26.53
C TYR A 104 -27.60 36.68 -27.51
N GLU A 105 -28.57 35.80 -27.24
CA GLU A 105 -29.79 35.70 -28.06
C GLU A 105 -30.61 37.00 -28.04
N ILE A 106 -30.76 37.63 -26.88
CA ILE A 106 -31.44 38.93 -26.75
C ILE A 106 -30.66 40.01 -27.50
N LEU A 107 -29.33 40.05 -27.34
CA LEU A 107 -28.48 41.02 -28.01
C LEU A 107 -28.60 40.92 -29.53
N MET A 108 -28.52 39.71 -30.07
CA MET A 108 -28.68 39.45 -31.51
C MET A 108 -30.04 39.98 -32.01
N ARG A 109 -31.12 39.66 -31.28
CA ARG A 109 -32.47 40.14 -31.63
C ARG A 109 -32.60 41.66 -31.63
N VAL A 110 -32.00 42.36 -30.66
CA VAL A 110 -32.03 43.83 -30.59
C VAL A 110 -31.20 44.48 -31.69
N MET A 111 -30.07 43.87 -32.02
CA MET A 111 -29.22 44.31 -33.13
C MET A 111 -29.96 44.19 -34.46
N ASP A 112 -30.61 43.05 -34.72
CA ASP A 112 -31.42 42.83 -35.92
C ASP A 112 -32.56 43.85 -36.01
N GLN A 113 -33.30 44.07 -34.91
CA GLN A 113 -34.35 45.10 -34.84
C GLN A 113 -33.84 46.52 -35.11
N SER A 114 -32.61 46.82 -34.70
CA SER A 114 -31.99 48.13 -34.95
C SER A 114 -31.60 48.29 -36.41
N ASN A 115 -31.05 47.23 -37.01
CA ASN A 115 -30.71 47.17 -38.43
C ASN A 115 -31.95 47.33 -39.32
N ASP A 116 -33.07 46.68 -38.96
CA ASP A 116 -34.33 46.81 -39.68
C ASP A 116 -34.86 48.26 -39.64
N LYS A 117 -34.79 48.92 -38.48
CA LYS A 117 -35.19 50.34 -38.34
C LYS A 117 -34.30 51.29 -39.13
N LEU A 118 -32.99 51.02 -39.21
CA LEU A 118 -32.06 51.82 -40.03
C LEU A 118 -32.41 51.71 -41.52
N LYS A 119 -32.74 50.50 -41.98
CA LYS A 119 -33.23 50.26 -43.35
C LYS A 119 -34.53 51.03 -43.61
N GLU A 120 -35.48 51.01 -42.68
CA GLU A 120 -36.74 51.77 -42.78
C GLU A 120 -36.52 53.30 -42.81
N ALA A 121 -35.49 53.80 -42.13
CA ALA A 121 -35.13 55.21 -42.11
C ALA A 121 -34.39 55.71 -43.37
N GLY A 122 -34.11 54.82 -44.34
CA GLY A 122 -33.38 55.17 -45.55
C GLY A 122 -31.88 55.39 -45.34
N VAL A 123 -31.33 54.94 -44.21
CA VAL A 123 -29.89 54.91 -43.97
C VAL A 123 -29.36 53.67 -44.67
N GLU A 124 -28.91 53.82 -45.92
CA GLU A 124 -28.26 52.75 -46.66
C GLU A 124 -27.02 52.27 -45.89
N GLU A 125 -26.78 50.96 -45.91
CA GLU A 125 -25.76 50.25 -45.15
C GLU A 125 -24.35 50.77 -45.50
N THR A 126 -23.93 51.89 -44.90
CA THR A 126 -22.53 52.33 -44.92
C THR A 126 -21.76 51.26 -44.18
N SER A 127 -21.10 50.38 -44.95
CA SER A 127 -20.13 49.42 -44.44
C SER A 127 -19.17 50.15 -43.52
N LEU A 128 -19.30 49.96 -42.21
CA LEU A 128 -18.33 50.42 -41.22
C LEU A 128 -16.99 49.83 -41.63
N THR A 129 -16.12 50.69 -42.15
CA THR A 129 -14.79 50.28 -42.58
C THR A 129 -13.94 50.05 -41.34
N GLN A 130 -12.93 49.17 -41.42
CA GLN A 130 -12.03 48.86 -40.31
C GLN A 130 -11.43 50.13 -39.64
N SER A 131 -11.30 51.23 -40.39
CA SER A 131 -10.85 52.55 -39.88
C SER A 131 -11.80 53.22 -38.89
N ASP A 132 -13.10 52.94 -38.93
CA ASP A 132 -14.08 53.52 -38.01
C ASP A 132 -14.06 52.81 -36.64
N VAL A 133 -13.63 51.55 -36.62
CA VAL A 133 -13.50 50.72 -35.40
C VAL A 133 -12.23 51.07 -34.63
N ASP A 134 -11.13 51.38 -35.33
CA ASP A 134 -9.88 51.82 -34.72
C ASP A 134 -9.98 53.23 -34.10
N ALA A 135 -10.96 54.04 -34.52
CA ALA A 135 -11.23 55.37 -33.98
C ALA A 135 -12.06 55.36 -32.68
N LEU A 136 -12.75 54.24 -32.39
CA LEU A 136 -13.40 54.02 -31.10
C LEU A 136 -12.32 53.59 -30.11
N ASP A 137 -11.81 54.55 -29.34
CA ASP A 137 -10.86 54.34 -28.24
C ASP A 137 -11.52 53.55 -27.10
N ILE A 138 -11.79 52.26 -27.35
CA ILE A 138 -12.28 51.33 -26.35
C ILE A 138 -11.09 51.08 -25.40
N PRO A 139 -11.19 51.47 -24.12
CA PRO A 139 -10.07 51.41 -23.21
C PRO A 139 -9.54 49.97 -23.12
N LYS A 140 -8.29 49.75 -23.57
CA LYS A 140 -7.59 48.46 -23.53
C LYS A 140 -7.59 47.80 -22.15
N GLN A 141 -7.85 48.57 -21.09
CA GLN A 141 -8.03 48.09 -19.72
C GLN A 141 -9.24 47.17 -19.52
N ILE A 142 -10.35 47.35 -20.26
CA ILE A 142 -11.56 46.52 -20.10
C ILE A 142 -11.32 45.12 -20.67
N LEU A 143 -10.66 45.03 -21.83
CA LEU A 143 -10.29 43.75 -22.44
C LEU A 143 -9.23 43.00 -21.61
N ALA A 144 -8.26 43.73 -21.04
CA ALA A 144 -7.22 43.16 -20.19
C ALA A 144 -7.76 42.67 -18.83
N ALA A 145 -8.72 43.38 -18.22
CA ALA A 145 -9.31 43.00 -16.94
C ALA A 145 -10.14 41.70 -17.03
N SER A 146 -10.85 41.47 -18.14
CA SER A 146 -11.60 40.22 -18.35
C SER A 146 -10.71 38.99 -18.57
N ILE A 147 -9.52 39.17 -19.16
CA ILE A 147 -8.54 38.08 -19.36
C ILE A 147 -7.74 37.82 -18.07
N ALA A 148 -7.40 38.87 -17.30
CA ALA A 148 -6.70 38.73 -16.02
C ALA A 148 -7.57 38.08 -14.92
N ALA A 149 -8.89 38.32 -14.93
CA ALA A 149 -9.83 37.69 -13.99
C ALA A 149 -10.00 36.17 -14.21
N ALA A 150 -9.72 35.66 -15.41
CA ALA A 150 -9.76 34.23 -15.72
C ALA A 150 -8.45 33.49 -15.37
N ALA A 151 -7.36 34.22 -15.09
CA ALA A 151 -6.02 33.66 -14.90
C ALA A 151 -5.48 33.75 -13.46
N SER A 152 -6.24 34.31 -12.51
CA SER A 152 -5.82 34.35 -11.10
C SER A 152 -6.49 33.24 -10.27
N PRO A 153 -5.71 32.47 -9.47
CA PRO A 153 -6.29 31.50 -8.55
C PRO A 153 -7.02 32.24 -7.43
N VAL A 154 -8.29 31.90 -7.26
CA VAL A 154 -9.16 32.43 -6.19
C VAL A 154 -8.58 32.00 -4.85
N SER A 155 -7.84 32.90 -4.21
CA SER A 155 -7.57 32.89 -2.78
C SER A 155 -8.49 33.91 -2.14
N SER A 156 -9.61 33.47 -1.60
CA SER A 156 -10.50 34.29 -0.77
C SER A 156 -10.54 33.75 0.64
N SER A 157 -9.82 34.45 1.53
CA SER A 157 -10.03 34.43 2.98
C SER A 157 -10.90 35.62 3.39
N SER A 158 -11.92 35.35 4.19
CA SER A 158 -12.83 36.31 4.83
C SER A 158 -12.41 36.61 6.28
N THR A 159 -12.51 37.88 6.69
CA THR A 159 -12.55 38.37 8.10
C THR A 159 -13.98 38.82 8.40
N ALA A 160 -14.63 38.72 9.58
CA ALA A 160 -14.33 38.39 10.98
C ALA A 160 -15.68 37.91 11.63
N ALA A 161 -15.84 37.31 12.82
CA ALA A 161 -15.20 37.35 14.14
C ALA A 161 -15.69 36.09 14.94
N ALA A 162 -15.17 35.59 16.08
CA ALA A 162 -14.22 36.00 17.09
C ALA A 162 -13.72 34.75 17.87
N ALA A 163 -12.51 34.84 18.43
CA ALA A 163 -12.05 34.29 19.73
C ALA A 163 -10.66 33.62 19.70
N ALA A 164 -9.72 34.33 20.32
CA ALA A 164 -8.62 33.84 21.16
C ALA A 164 -7.47 32.97 20.56
N ARG A 165 -6.28 33.58 20.63
CA ARG A 165 -4.96 33.06 21.08
C ARG A 165 -3.88 32.71 20.03
N THR A 166 -2.79 33.47 20.18
CA THR A 166 -1.35 33.11 20.12
C THR A 166 -0.72 32.61 18.79
N SER A 167 -0.10 33.56 18.09
CA SER A 167 1.28 33.55 17.54
C SER A 167 1.93 32.23 17.08
N SER A 168 2.24 32.12 15.77
CA SER A 168 3.58 31.85 15.21
C SER A 168 3.56 31.70 13.66
N ALA A 169 4.71 31.96 13.03
CA ALA A 169 4.97 32.23 11.61
C ALA A 169 4.85 31.01 10.65
N PRO A 170 4.73 31.20 9.32
CA PRO A 170 4.60 30.11 8.36
C PRO A 170 5.97 29.64 7.86
N SER A 171 6.16 28.32 7.79
CA SER A 171 7.31 27.65 7.17
C SER A 171 6.90 26.97 5.86
N THR A 172 7.86 26.96 4.93
CA THR A 172 7.88 26.43 3.56
C THR A 172 7.46 24.96 3.42
N PRO A 173 7.02 24.51 2.22
CA PRO A 173 6.56 23.14 2.00
C PRO A 173 7.75 22.17 1.92
N THR A 174 7.83 21.26 2.89
CA THR A 174 8.75 20.11 2.87
C THR A 174 8.21 18.98 1.98
N PRO A 175 9.10 18.22 1.31
CA PRO A 175 8.71 17.07 0.49
C PRO A 175 8.21 15.93 1.39
N ILE A 176 7.22 15.18 0.88
CA ILE A 176 6.66 13.99 1.51
C ILE A 176 7.78 12.98 1.74
N GLN A 177 8.18 12.84 2.99
CA GLN A 177 9.10 11.83 3.47
C GLN A 177 8.25 10.67 4.00
N PHE A 178 8.31 9.51 3.35
CA PHE A 178 7.73 8.30 3.90
C PHE A 178 8.37 8.01 5.26
N PRO A 179 7.59 7.67 6.30
CA PRO A 179 8.15 7.42 7.62
C PRO A 179 9.14 6.23 7.55
N PRO A 180 10.21 6.26 8.36
CA PRO A 180 11.08 5.11 8.50
C PRO A 180 10.27 3.96 9.07
N THR A 181 10.50 2.77 8.50
CA THR A 181 10.06 1.46 8.98
C THR A 181 9.83 1.42 10.50
N HIS A 182 8.59 1.14 10.90
CA HIS A 182 8.20 0.97 12.30
C HIS A 182 9.11 -0.07 12.99
N PRO A 183 9.53 0.16 14.26
CA PRO A 183 10.44 -0.71 15.01
C PRO A 183 9.91 -2.15 15.21
N ILE A 184 8.62 -2.38 15.00
CA ILE A 184 7.99 -3.71 15.07
C ILE A 184 8.56 -4.66 14.00
N PHE A 185 8.88 -4.17 12.79
CA PHE A 185 9.44 -5.01 11.73
C PHE A 185 10.89 -5.46 12.06
N ALA A 186 11.65 -4.63 12.79
CA ALA A 186 12.99 -4.99 13.26
C ALA A 186 12.94 -6.05 14.37
N HIS A 187 11.91 -6.03 15.24
CA HIS A 187 11.74 -7.03 16.29
C HIS A 187 11.33 -8.40 15.73
N PHE A 188 10.46 -8.41 14.71
CA PHE A 188 10.07 -9.64 14.01
C PHE A 188 11.24 -10.30 13.27
N GLN A 189 12.14 -9.51 12.68
CA GLN A 189 13.35 -10.03 12.04
C GLN A 189 14.36 -10.59 13.05
N ALA A 190 14.41 -10.07 14.28
CA ALA A 190 15.26 -10.57 15.36
C ALA A 190 14.73 -11.88 15.98
N LEU A 191 13.41 -12.05 16.12
CA LEU A 191 12.80 -13.30 16.62
C LEU A 191 12.97 -14.47 15.63
N LEU A 192 12.99 -14.20 14.33
CA LEU A 192 13.28 -15.21 13.29
C LEU A 192 14.77 -15.56 13.17
N GLN A 193 15.66 -14.90 13.91
CA GLN A 193 17.11 -15.08 13.84
C GLN A 193 17.70 -15.93 14.98
N GLN A 194 16.89 -16.52 15.86
CA GLN A 194 17.43 -17.38 16.92
C GLN A 194 18.15 -18.61 16.33
N PRO A 195 19.43 -18.85 16.66
CA PRO A 195 20.16 -20.02 16.20
C PRO A 195 19.59 -21.27 16.89
N SER A 196 19.08 -22.20 16.09
CA SER A 196 18.70 -23.53 16.53
C SER A 196 19.92 -24.28 17.09
N LEU A 197 20.03 -24.35 18.42
CA LEU A 197 20.89 -25.34 19.07
C LEU A 197 20.31 -26.72 18.80
N GLN A 198 20.89 -27.41 17.81
CA GLN A 198 20.71 -28.84 17.61
C GLN A 198 21.24 -29.59 18.84
N GLN A 199 20.34 -30.05 19.71
CA GLN A 199 20.60 -31.19 20.56
C GLN A 199 19.84 -32.41 20.03
N HIS A 200 20.61 -33.44 19.69
CA HIS A 200 20.12 -34.75 19.27
C HIS A 200 19.71 -35.55 20.52
N SER A 201 18.43 -35.89 20.62
CA SER A 201 17.93 -36.96 21.49
C SER A 201 17.00 -37.87 20.69
N PRO A 202 17.12 -39.21 20.81
CA PRO A 202 16.30 -40.13 20.04
C PRO A 202 14.96 -40.32 20.76
N VAL A 203 13.86 -39.90 20.13
CA VAL A 203 12.51 -40.23 20.62
C VAL A 203 11.79 -41.05 19.56
N THR A 204 11.34 -42.22 20.00
CA THR A 204 10.55 -43.22 19.29
C THR A 204 9.30 -42.63 18.64
N SER A 205 9.10 -42.98 17.38
CA SER A 205 7.99 -42.61 16.52
C SER A 205 6.67 -43.19 17.01
N LEU A 206 5.72 -42.32 17.37
CA LEU A 206 4.29 -42.65 17.41
C LEU A 206 3.55 -41.58 16.60
N HIS A 207 3.10 -41.97 15.41
CA HIS A 207 2.27 -41.15 14.53
C HIS A 207 0.87 -40.98 15.12
N ASN A 208 0.40 -39.75 15.26
CA ASN A 208 -1.02 -39.40 15.35
C ASN A 208 -1.30 -38.23 14.39
N PRO A 209 -2.34 -38.30 13.53
CA PRO A 209 -2.67 -37.23 12.59
C PRO A 209 -3.59 -36.20 13.28
N LEU A 210 -3.18 -34.92 13.30
CA LEU A 210 -4.08 -33.81 13.62
C LEU A 210 -4.96 -33.46 12.40
N PRO A 211 -6.17 -32.90 12.63
CA PRO A 211 -7.10 -32.57 11.58
C PRO A 211 -6.72 -31.27 10.87
N ASN A 212 -7.01 -31.27 9.58
CA ASN A 212 -6.89 -30.18 8.62
C ASN A 212 -7.80 -29.01 9.03
N PHE A 213 -7.25 -27.83 9.31
CA PHE A 213 -8.03 -26.61 9.52
C PHE A 213 -8.50 -26.04 8.16
N PRO A 214 -9.73 -25.51 8.05
CA PRO A 214 -10.21 -24.91 6.83
C PRO A 214 -9.48 -23.58 6.57
N ASN A 215 -8.98 -23.46 5.34
CA ASN A 215 -8.42 -22.25 4.76
C ASN A 215 -9.51 -21.15 4.74
N TYR A 216 -9.42 -20.18 5.64
CA TYR A 216 -10.27 -18.98 5.62
C TYR A 216 -9.86 -18.10 4.44
N ASN A 217 -10.59 -18.24 3.34
CA ASN A 217 -10.54 -17.29 2.22
C ASN A 217 -10.98 -15.90 2.71
N ASN A 218 -10.09 -14.93 2.57
CA ASN A 218 -10.31 -13.53 2.89
C ASN A 218 -11.14 -12.86 1.76
N PRO A 219 -12.37 -12.38 2.02
CA PRO A 219 -13.25 -11.83 0.98
C PRO A 219 -12.75 -10.50 0.39
N LEU A 220 -11.74 -9.85 0.98
CA LEU A 220 -11.21 -8.57 0.47
C LEU A 220 -10.32 -8.74 -0.78
N GLN A 221 -9.75 -9.93 -0.99
CA GLN A 221 -8.88 -10.17 -2.15
C GLN A 221 -9.66 -10.34 -3.46
N GLN A 222 -10.97 -10.65 -3.38
CA GLN A 222 -11.82 -10.91 -4.54
C GLN A 222 -12.47 -9.64 -5.11
N LEU A 223 -12.51 -8.53 -4.36
CA LEU A 223 -13.12 -7.28 -4.83
C LEU A 223 -12.16 -6.42 -5.70
N MET A 224 -10.87 -6.74 -5.71
CA MET A 224 -9.84 -5.98 -6.44
C MET A 224 -9.68 -6.43 -7.91
N MET A 225 -10.30 -7.54 -8.33
CA MET A 225 -10.07 -8.15 -9.66
C MET A 225 -11.25 -8.09 -10.64
N SER A 226 -12.36 -7.41 -10.30
CA SER A 226 -13.63 -7.52 -11.06
C SER A 226 -14.03 -6.32 -11.93
N ASN A 227 -13.24 -5.24 -12.01
CA ASN A 227 -13.60 -4.05 -12.80
C ASN A 227 -12.62 -3.81 -13.97
N ALA A 228 -12.66 -4.67 -14.98
CA ALA A 228 -12.04 -4.40 -16.27
C ALA A 228 -12.75 -5.17 -17.39
N VAL A 229 -13.97 -4.77 -17.76
CA VAL A 229 -14.59 -5.19 -19.03
C VAL A 229 -15.56 -4.14 -19.56
N HIS A 230 -15.18 -3.61 -20.73
CA HIS A 230 -16.00 -3.11 -21.84
C HIS A 230 -16.92 -1.90 -21.68
N ALA A 231 -16.41 -0.74 -22.11
CA ALA A 231 -17.18 0.25 -22.84
C ALA A 231 -16.46 0.53 -24.18
N GLY A 232 -17.16 0.34 -25.30
CA GLY A 232 -16.62 0.56 -26.65
C GLY A 232 -17.69 0.36 -27.71
N MET A 233 -18.59 1.34 -27.83
CA MET A 233 -19.60 1.43 -28.89
C MET A 233 -18.96 1.83 -30.23
N GLY A 234 -19.52 1.30 -31.33
CA GLY A 234 -19.07 1.54 -32.70
C GLY A 234 -19.54 2.86 -33.32
N GLY A 235 -19.07 3.10 -34.55
CA GLY A 235 -19.50 4.19 -35.41
C GLY A 235 -18.88 4.08 -36.80
N MET A 236 -19.72 4.07 -37.83
CA MET A 236 -19.44 3.81 -39.25
C MET A 236 -18.96 5.05 -40.02
N GLY A 237 -18.20 4.81 -41.11
CA GLY A 237 -18.44 5.42 -42.42
C GLY A 237 -17.64 6.67 -42.82
N GLY A 238 -16.94 6.61 -43.95
CA GLY A 238 -16.41 7.79 -44.63
C GLY A 238 -15.27 7.52 -45.63
N SER A 239 -15.64 7.22 -46.88
CA SER A 239 -14.77 6.95 -48.03
C SER A 239 -14.19 8.24 -48.63
N LEU A 240 -12.88 8.29 -48.89
CA LEU A 240 -12.26 9.12 -49.95
C LEU A 240 -10.92 8.49 -50.38
N LYS A 241 -10.79 8.30 -51.70
CA LYS A 241 -9.71 7.57 -52.41
C LYS A 241 -8.48 8.46 -52.61
N THR A 242 -7.28 7.94 -52.35
CA THR A 242 -6.03 8.36 -53.03
C THR A 242 -5.09 7.14 -53.18
N PRO A 243 -4.30 7.03 -54.27
CA PRO A 243 -3.44 5.87 -54.47
C PRO A 243 -1.98 6.13 -54.06
N SER A 244 -1.30 5.05 -53.66
CA SER A 244 0.14 4.82 -53.82
C SER A 244 1.10 5.39 -52.77
N ARG A 245 1.49 4.56 -51.79
CA ARG A 245 2.83 3.92 -51.67
C ARG A 245 2.97 3.33 -50.27
N GLY A 246 3.27 2.03 -50.22
CA GLY A 246 3.43 1.31 -48.97
C GLY A 246 4.62 1.79 -48.17
N VAL A 247 4.37 2.11 -46.90
CA VAL A 247 5.29 1.90 -45.78
C VAL A 247 4.42 1.47 -44.60
N SER A 248 4.36 0.16 -44.39
CA SER A 248 3.87 -0.46 -43.18
C SER A 248 4.88 -0.24 -42.05
N SER A 249 4.52 0.55 -41.05
CA SER A 249 5.19 0.55 -39.76
C SER A 249 4.15 0.41 -38.65
N SER A 250 3.57 -0.79 -38.54
CA SER A 250 3.07 -1.27 -37.27
C SER A 250 4.28 -1.53 -36.38
N SER A 251 4.51 -0.67 -35.40
CA SER A 251 5.41 -0.94 -34.29
C SER A 251 4.75 -1.97 -33.37
N ASP A 252 4.65 -3.20 -33.86
CA ASP A 252 4.31 -4.37 -33.06
C ASP A 252 5.48 -4.65 -32.12
N HIS A 253 5.47 -3.97 -30.96
CA HIS A 253 6.30 -4.31 -29.82
C HIS A 253 5.88 -5.69 -29.31
N SER A 254 6.34 -6.75 -29.99
CA SER A 254 6.27 -8.11 -29.49
C SER A 254 6.95 -8.15 -28.13
N SER A 255 6.15 -8.31 -27.08
CA SER A 255 6.66 -8.47 -25.72
C SER A 255 7.76 -9.53 -25.72
N PRO A 256 8.95 -9.24 -25.15
CA PRO A 256 10.08 -10.17 -25.20
C PRO A 256 9.68 -11.56 -24.70
N PRO A 257 10.11 -12.64 -25.38
CA PRO A 257 9.69 -14.00 -25.06
C PRO A 257 10.04 -14.35 -23.60
N MET A 258 9.04 -14.68 -22.79
CA MET A 258 9.24 -15.05 -21.37
C MET A 258 9.95 -16.40 -21.24
N LYS A 259 10.66 -16.64 -20.12
CA LYS A 259 11.22 -17.95 -19.74
C LYS A 259 10.54 -18.45 -18.46
N LYS A 260 10.39 -19.76 -18.27
CA LYS A 260 9.89 -20.32 -17.00
C LYS A 260 11.03 -20.48 -15.99
N CYS A 261 10.75 -20.18 -14.72
CA CYS A 261 11.65 -20.44 -13.61
C CYS A 261 11.85 -21.96 -13.43
N GLN A 262 13.08 -22.41 -13.22
CA GLN A 262 13.37 -23.84 -13.01
C GLN A 262 12.89 -24.37 -11.66
N THR A 263 12.71 -23.50 -10.66
CA THR A 263 12.30 -23.90 -9.31
C THR A 263 10.78 -23.88 -9.14
N CYS A 264 10.13 -22.77 -9.51
CA CYS A 264 8.69 -22.61 -9.29
C CYS A 264 7.84 -22.68 -10.57
N GLY A 265 8.43 -22.82 -11.76
CA GLY A 265 7.70 -22.93 -13.02
C GLY A 265 7.13 -21.61 -13.57
N GLU A 266 7.14 -20.54 -12.78
CA GLU A 266 6.53 -19.26 -13.16
C GLU A 266 7.24 -18.52 -14.29
N SER A 267 6.47 -17.75 -15.06
CA SER A 267 6.98 -17.01 -16.21
C SER A 267 7.74 -15.75 -15.75
N ILE A 268 9.04 -15.69 -16.05
CA ILE A 268 9.94 -14.58 -15.73
C ILE A 268 10.56 -13.99 -17.01
N HIS A 269 10.97 -12.73 -16.97
CA HIS A 269 11.65 -12.09 -18.11
C HIS A 269 12.92 -12.87 -18.52
N ARG A 270 13.19 -13.04 -19.82
CA ARG A 270 14.27 -13.92 -20.32
C ARG A 270 15.65 -13.56 -19.76
N ASN A 271 15.89 -12.27 -19.53
CA ASN A 271 17.14 -11.74 -19.01
C ASN A 271 17.14 -11.55 -17.48
N ALA A 272 16.08 -11.94 -16.75
CA ALA A 272 16.06 -11.85 -15.30
C ALA A 272 17.12 -12.82 -14.69
N PRO A 273 18.06 -12.33 -13.88
CA PRO A 273 19.09 -13.17 -13.25
C PRO A 273 18.51 -14.06 -12.14
N ILE A 274 17.43 -13.62 -11.50
CA ILE A 274 16.80 -14.26 -10.33
C ILE A 274 15.28 -14.23 -10.52
N CYS A 275 14.58 -15.28 -10.06
CA CYS A 275 13.12 -15.30 -10.02
C CYS A 275 12.59 -14.33 -8.94
N PRO A 276 11.65 -13.41 -9.23
CA PRO A 276 11.14 -12.48 -8.23
C PRO A 276 10.38 -13.16 -7.10
N LEU A 277 9.74 -14.31 -7.39
CA LEU A 277 8.90 -15.07 -6.45
C LEU A 277 9.72 -15.95 -5.51
N CYS A 278 10.57 -16.85 -6.04
CA CYS A 278 11.31 -17.82 -5.22
C CYS A 278 12.79 -17.46 -5.00
N LYS A 279 13.28 -16.35 -5.57
CA LYS A 279 14.67 -15.88 -5.46
C LYS A 279 15.75 -16.87 -5.94
N SER A 280 15.37 -17.95 -6.62
CA SER A 280 16.35 -18.87 -7.21
C SER A 280 17.02 -18.27 -8.44
N LYS A 281 18.31 -18.58 -8.63
CA LYS A 281 19.08 -18.15 -9.81
C LYS A 281 18.56 -18.86 -11.05
N SER A 282 18.23 -18.10 -12.09
CA SER A 282 17.85 -18.69 -13.37
C SER A 282 19.10 -19.09 -14.15
N ARG A 283 19.35 -20.39 -14.32
CA ARG A 283 20.40 -20.89 -15.23
C ARG A 283 19.88 -20.90 -16.67
N SER A 284 20.63 -20.34 -17.61
CA SER A 284 20.33 -20.49 -19.04
C SER A 284 20.63 -21.93 -19.49
N LYS A 285 19.80 -22.48 -20.38
CA LYS A 285 19.99 -23.85 -20.91
C LYS A 285 21.22 -24.00 -21.82
N ASN A 286 21.76 -22.89 -22.33
CA ASN A 286 22.99 -22.86 -23.16
C ASN A 286 24.07 -22.02 -22.48
N PRO A 287 24.88 -22.58 -21.55
CA PRO A 287 26.09 -21.92 -21.11
C PRO A 287 27.03 -21.73 -22.33
N LYS A 288 27.51 -20.50 -22.55
CA LYS A 288 28.52 -20.24 -23.59
C LYS A 288 29.71 -21.15 -23.32
N LYS A 289 30.12 -21.95 -24.31
CA LYS A 289 31.25 -22.87 -24.18
C LYS A 289 32.48 -22.08 -23.70
N PRO A 290 33.21 -22.54 -22.66
CA PRO A 290 34.41 -21.86 -22.22
C PRO A 290 35.42 -21.81 -23.37
N LYS A 291 35.89 -20.60 -23.69
CA LYS A 291 36.93 -20.37 -24.70
C LYS A 291 38.22 -21.01 -24.17
N ARG A 292 38.79 -21.99 -24.89
CA ARG A 292 40.07 -22.58 -24.53
C ARG A 292 41.11 -21.45 -24.44
N LYS A 293 41.82 -21.34 -23.31
CA LYS A 293 43.07 -20.58 -23.23
C LYS A 293 44.13 -21.44 -23.92
N GLU A 294 44.68 -20.94 -25.02
CA GLU A 294 45.99 -21.37 -25.55
C GLU A 294 47.11 -20.75 -24.72
#